data_AF-A0AAQ4E2K6-F1
#
_entry.id   AF-A0AAQ4E2K6-F1
#
_cell.length_a   1.000
_cell.length_b   1.000
_cell.length_c   1.000
_cell.angle_alpha   90.00
_cell.angle_beta   90.00
_cell.angle_gamma   90.00
#
_symmetry.space_group_name_H-M   'P 1'
#
loop_
_entity.id
_entity.type
_entity.pdbx_description
1 polymer ?
#
loop_
_entity_poly.entity_id
_entity_poly.type
_entity_poly.pdbx_seq_one_letter_code
_entity_poly.pdbx_strand_id
1 'polypeptide(L)'
;MRGVRPVFLCFAVVVAAFEVRAESADAASGDDGIADYESLYLSAVESYLSGHWAQCVSRLKTALAAYRTHVGVVVGCRTKCRAGGKTGDECATSSSAFYIAQAAEAHCLRKCTGPWDRVSISEATIRDFRERLPYNYLQRCYFELGDTKAAATAAYTFLESNPGHSLVVFHLSQYLEESGLSNRDVASLENNEYQPPRFCPIVGELQKACEATQSYLLLLPDDADMWYNQAFYARLPSTQDSWFKARKVRQQNLTLLI
;
A
#
# COMPACT_ATOMS: atom_id res chain seq x y z
N MET A 1 -76.88 -23.30 -7.79
CA MET A 1 -75.49 -23.23 -7.27
C MET A 1 -74.70 -22.39 -8.27
N ARG A 2 -74.42 -21.12 -7.93
CA ARG A 2 -73.80 -20.13 -8.83
C ARG A 2 -72.29 -20.22 -8.69
N GLY A 3 -71.58 -20.39 -9.81
CA GLY A 3 -70.13 -20.50 -9.88
C GLY A 3 -69.43 -19.16 -9.59
N VAL A 4 -68.41 -19.21 -8.74
CA VAL A 4 -67.52 -18.09 -8.44
C VAL A 4 -66.40 -18.09 -9.47
N ARG A 5 -66.21 -16.97 -10.18
CA ARG A 5 -65.01 -16.73 -11.02
C ARG A 5 -63.96 -16.03 -10.15
N PRO A 6 -62.67 -16.46 -10.19
CA PRO A 6 -61.63 -15.74 -9.49
C PRO A 6 -61.30 -14.46 -10.27
N VAL A 7 -61.38 -13.32 -9.58
CA VAL A 7 -60.88 -12.04 -10.09
C VAL A 7 -59.37 -12.04 -9.87
N PHE A 8 -58.60 -12.21 -10.95
CA PHE A 8 -57.16 -11.94 -10.95
C PHE A 8 -56.96 -10.43 -10.91
N LEU A 9 -56.65 -9.90 -9.73
CA LEU A 9 -56.15 -8.54 -9.55
C LEU A 9 -54.68 -8.50 -10.00
N CYS A 10 -54.44 -8.08 -11.24
CA CYS A 10 -53.11 -7.66 -11.68
C CYS A 10 -52.74 -6.37 -10.96
N PHE A 11 -51.99 -6.47 -9.86
CA PHE A 11 -51.25 -5.32 -9.33
C PHE A 11 -50.05 -5.06 -10.25
N ALA A 12 -50.21 -4.13 -11.18
CA ALA A 12 -49.09 -3.54 -11.88
C ALA A 12 -48.35 -2.63 -10.90
N VAL A 13 -47.23 -3.11 -10.35
CA VAL A 13 -46.29 -2.24 -9.62
C VAL A 13 -45.54 -1.44 -10.68
N VAL A 14 -45.95 -0.17 -10.85
CA VAL A 14 -45.21 0.79 -11.67
C VAL A 14 -43.92 1.12 -10.92
N VAL A 15 -42.81 0.50 -11.31
CA VAL A 15 -41.48 0.94 -10.90
C VAL A 15 -41.19 2.21 -11.68
N ALA A 16 -41.36 3.37 -11.01
CA ALA A 16 -40.90 4.63 -11.55
C ALA A 16 -39.37 4.57 -11.67
N ALA A 17 -38.86 4.51 -12.91
CA ALA A 17 -37.45 4.72 -13.19
C ALA A 17 -37.13 6.18 -12.82
N PHE A 18 -36.48 6.37 -11.68
CA PHE A 18 -35.93 7.67 -11.32
C PHE A 18 -34.60 7.81 -12.06
N GLU A 19 -34.61 8.53 -13.18
CA GLU A 19 -33.38 8.94 -13.84
C GLU A 19 -32.67 9.95 -12.95
N VAL A 20 -31.65 9.49 -12.22
CA VAL A 20 -30.69 10.38 -11.58
C VAL A 20 -29.87 11.01 -12.69
N ARG A 21 -30.19 12.27 -13.00
CA ARG A 21 -29.33 13.11 -13.83
C ARG A 21 -28.08 13.43 -13.02
N ALA A 22 -26.98 12.75 -13.33
CA ALA A 22 -25.67 13.12 -12.82
C ALA A 22 -25.33 14.51 -13.36
N GLU A 23 -25.28 15.50 -12.47
CA GLU A 23 -24.73 16.81 -12.79
C GLU A 23 -23.21 16.65 -12.84
N SER A 24 -22.64 16.67 -14.05
CA SER A 24 -21.19 16.77 -14.22
C SER A 24 -20.77 18.15 -13.75
N ALA A 25 -20.15 18.22 -12.58
CA ALA A 25 -19.33 19.36 -12.22
C ALA A 25 -18.09 19.34 -13.12
N ASP A 26 -18.24 19.84 -14.34
CA ASP A 26 -17.12 20.24 -15.18
C ASP A 26 -16.49 21.49 -14.54
N ALA A 27 -15.66 21.25 -13.53
CA ALA A 27 -14.74 22.25 -13.02
C ALA A 27 -13.69 22.51 -14.10
N ALA A 28 -13.80 23.71 -14.70
CA ALA A 28 -12.90 24.31 -15.66
C ALA A 28 -11.42 23.89 -15.47
N SER A 29 -10.92 23.06 -16.37
CA SER A 29 -9.49 22.78 -16.52
C SER A 29 -8.84 23.92 -17.31
N GLY A 30 -8.39 24.94 -16.58
CA GLY A 30 -7.48 25.97 -17.06
C GLY A 30 -6.15 25.89 -16.34
N ASP A 31 -5.40 24.81 -16.55
CA ASP A 31 -3.95 24.74 -16.28
C ASP A 31 -3.38 23.65 -17.20
N ASP A 32 -2.26 23.89 -17.88
CA ASP A 32 -1.41 22.85 -18.49
C ASP A 32 -0.69 22.06 -17.36
N GLY A 33 -1.43 21.78 -16.29
CA GLY A 33 -0.97 21.43 -14.97
C GLY A 33 -0.78 19.93 -14.85
N ILE A 34 0.43 19.53 -14.50
CA ILE A 34 0.70 18.15 -14.07
C ILE A 34 -0.28 17.81 -12.95
N ALA A 35 -1.13 16.80 -13.17
CA ALA A 35 -1.97 16.25 -12.12
C ALA A 35 -1.07 15.64 -11.03
N ASP A 36 -1.05 16.26 -9.86
CA ASP A 36 -0.32 15.73 -8.72
C ASP A 36 -0.95 14.42 -8.20
N TYR A 37 -0.15 13.58 -7.56
CA TYR A 37 -0.64 12.28 -7.10
C TYR A 37 -1.54 12.37 -5.87
N GLU A 38 -1.58 13.52 -5.18
CA GLU A 38 -2.44 13.73 -4.00
C GLU A 38 -3.89 13.94 -4.41
N SER A 39 -4.16 14.85 -5.34
CA SER A 39 -5.50 15.08 -5.90
C SER A 39 -6.09 13.80 -6.49
N LEU A 40 -5.28 13.06 -7.26
CA LEU A 40 -5.65 11.76 -7.81
C LEU A 40 -5.95 10.72 -6.71
N TYR A 41 -5.12 10.68 -5.66
CA TYR A 41 -5.30 9.77 -4.54
C TYR A 41 -6.57 10.06 -3.74
N LEU A 42 -6.81 11.33 -3.37
CA LEU A 42 -7.99 11.76 -2.64
C LEU A 42 -9.27 11.45 -3.43
N SER A 43 -9.25 11.75 -4.74
CA SER A 43 -10.35 11.41 -5.64
C SER A 43 -10.59 9.90 -5.75
N ALA A 44 -9.54 9.09 -5.63
CA ALA A 44 -9.66 7.63 -5.61
C ALA A 44 -10.25 7.10 -4.30
N VAL A 45 -9.87 7.69 -3.16
CA VAL A 45 -10.42 7.37 -1.84
C VAL A 45 -11.91 7.73 -1.80
N GLU A 46 -12.31 8.85 -2.39
CA GLU A 46 -13.73 9.20 -2.54
C GLU A 46 -14.50 8.14 -3.35
N SER A 47 -13.95 7.69 -4.48
CA SER A 47 -14.54 6.59 -5.25
C SER A 47 -14.67 5.30 -4.44
N TYR A 48 -13.66 4.97 -3.61
CA TYR A 48 -13.70 3.83 -2.70
C TYR A 48 -14.85 3.96 -1.69
N LEU A 49 -14.94 5.10 -1.00
CA LEU A 49 -15.98 5.36 -0.01
C LEU A 49 -17.39 5.35 -0.60
N SER A 50 -17.51 5.72 -1.88
CA SER A 50 -18.77 5.72 -2.62
C SER A 50 -19.11 4.39 -3.29
N GLY A 51 -18.28 3.35 -3.14
CA GLY A 51 -18.49 2.05 -3.78
C GLY A 51 -18.30 2.02 -5.30
N HIS A 52 -17.68 3.06 -5.88
CA HIS A 52 -17.37 3.12 -7.31
C HIS A 52 -16.07 2.38 -7.62
N TRP A 53 -16.08 1.06 -7.50
CA TRP A 53 -14.87 0.22 -7.52
C TRP A 53 -14.02 0.37 -8.79
N ALA A 54 -14.64 0.43 -9.97
CA ALA A 54 -13.92 0.62 -11.23
C ALA A 54 -13.19 1.98 -11.29
N GLN A 55 -13.83 3.05 -10.80
CA GLN A 55 -13.21 4.36 -10.72
C GLN A 55 -12.11 4.40 -9.65
N CYS A 56 -12.32 3.74 -8.50
CA CYS A 56 -11.30 3.57 -7.47
C CYS A 56 -10.03 2.94 -8.04
N VAL A 57 -10.14 1.79 -8.72
CA VAL A 57 -8.99 1.12 -9.35
C VAL A 57 -8.29 2.03 -10.34
N SER A 58 -9.06 2.66 -11.25
CA SER A 58 -8.50 3.56 -12.27
C SER A 58 -7.73 4.72 -11.63
N ARG A 59 -8.34 5.44 -10.69
CA ARG A 59 -7.74 6.62 -10.05
C ARG A 59 -6.54 6.25 -9.18
N LEU A 60 -6.60 5.16 -8.41
CA LEU A 60 -5.47 4.67 -7.60
C LEU A 60 -4.27 4.29 -8.47
N LYS A 61 -4.49 3.61 -9.60
CA LYS A 61 -3.41 3.25 -10.54
C LYS A 61 -2.76 4.51 -11.12
N THR A 62 -3.55 5.50 -11.50
CA THR A 62 -3.05 6.78 -12.01
C THR A 62 -2.27 7.53 -10.93
N ALA A 63 -2.77 7.57 -9.69
CA ALA A 63 -2.08 8.18 -8.56
C ALA A 63 -0.72 7.50 -8.28
N LEU A 64 -0.67 6.17 -8.26
CA LEU A 64 0.57 5.39 -8.10
C LEU A 64 1.58 5.65 -9.23
N ALA A 65 1.11 5.75 -10.48
CA ALA A 65 1.98 6.10 -11.60
C ALA A 65 2.55 7.51 -11.46
N ALA A 66 1.71 8.50 -11.16
CA ALA A 66 2.11 9.88 -10.93
C ALA A 66 3.11 10.01 -9.75
N TYR A 67 2.88 9.25 -8.66
CA TYR A 67 3.81 9.18 -7.53
C TYR A 67 5.19 8.68 -7.94
N ARG A 68 5.28 7.57 -8.69
CA ARG A 68 6.57 7.04 -9.17
C ARG A 68 7.29 8.03 -10.07
N THR A 69 6.58 8.70 -10.97
CA THR A 69 7.14 9.73 -11.83
C THR A 69 7.68 10.90 -10.99
N HIS A 70 6.88 11.41 -10.05
CA HIS A 70 7.28 12.49 -9.16
C HIS A 70 8.54 12.14 -8.37
N VAL A 71 8.55 10.99 -7.67
CA VAL A 71 9.70 10.53 -6.89
C VAL A 71 10.93 10.31 -7.77
N GLY A 72 10.76 9.70 -8.95
CA GLY A 72 11.85 9.48 -9.91
C GLY A 72 12.50 10.78 -10.38
N VAL A 73 11.69 11.80 -10.69
CA VAL A 73 12.19 13.14 -11.07
C VAL A 73 12.93 13.78 -9.90
N VAL A 74 12.33 13.83 -8.71
CA VAL A 74 12.93 14.49 -7.53
C VAL A 74 14.25 13.83 -7.13
N VAL A 75 14.29 12.50 -7.03
CA VAL A 75 15.50 11.76 -6.66
C VAL A 75 16.56 11.86 -7.76
N GLY A 76 16.17 11.70 -9.02
CA GLY A 76 17.07 11.82 -10.16
C GLY A 76 17.73 13.21 -10.24
N CYS A 77 16.95 14.27 -10.05
CA CYS A 77 17.45 15.64 -10.06
C CYS A 77 18.38 15.95 -8.89
N ARG A 78 18.03 15.53 -7.67
CA ARG A 78 18.92 15.67 -6.50
C ARG A 78 20.26 14.97 -6.72
N THR A 79 20.24 13.78 -7.29
CA THR A 79 21.45 13.01 -7.56
C THR A 79 22.34 13.72 -8.61
N LYS A 80 21.74 14.20 -9.71
CA LYS A 80 22.45 14.92 -10.78
C LYS A 80 23.03 16.26 -10.31
N CYS A 81 22.23 17.08 -9.65
CA CYS A 81 22.64 18.42 -9.21
C CYS A 81 23.71 18.38 -8.11
N ARG A 82 23.66 17.39 -7.21
CA ARG A 82 24.68 17.20 -6.17
C ARG A 82 26.03 16.71 -6.73
N ALA A 83 26.02 15.92 -7.81
CA ALA A 83 27.25 15.48 -8.48
C ALA A 83 27.96 16.63 -9.24
N GLY A 84 27.21 17.59 -9.77
CA GLY A 84 27.75 18.76 -10.48
C GLY A 84 28.42 19.81 -9.58
N GLY A 85 28.24 19.74 -8.24
CA GLY A 85 28.85 20.67 -7.28
C GLY A 85 30.25 20.28 -6.79
N LYS A 86 30.82 19.15 -7.27
CA LYS A 86 32.14 18.64 -6.84
C LYS A 86 33.28 18.97 -7.81
N THR A 87 33.21 20.10 -8.51
CA THR A 87 34.30 20.57 -9.37
C THR A 87 34.79 21.93 -8.86
N GLY A 88 35.76 21.93 -7.95
CA GLY A 88 36.43 23.17 -7.52
C GLY A 88 37.08 23.06 -6.15
N ASP A 89 38.41 23.01 -6.15
CA ASP A 89 39.40 23.20 -5.09
C ASP A 89 38.96 23.22 -3.62
N GLU A 90 39.65 22.39 -2.83
CA GLU A 90 39.81 22.48 -1.37
C GLU A 90 40.49 23.81 -0.96
N CYS A 91 39.81 24.95 -1.10
CA CYS A 91 40.26 26.20 -0.47
C CYS A 91 39.18 27.29 -0.34
N ALA A 92 37.91 26.90 -0.16
CA ALA A 92 36.82 27.84 0.10
C ALA A 92 36.45 27.88 1.59
N THR A 93 37.36 28.36 2.44
CA THR A 93 37.14 28.68 3.86
C THR A 93 36.46 30.05 4.05
N SER A 94 35.51 30.42 3.18
CA SER A 94 34.71 31.64 3.35
C SER A 94 33.22 31.34 3.28
N SER A 95 32.45 31.98 4.17
CA SER A 95 30.99 31.82 4.27
C SER A 95 30.27 32.13 2.95
N SER A 96 30.83 32.99 2.10
CA SER A 96 30.26 33.33 0.79
C SER A 96 30.28 32.18 -0.21
N ALA A 97 31.34 31.36 -0.24
CA ALA A 97 31.45 30.23 -1.15
C ALA A 97 30.40 29.14 -0.85
N PHE A 98 30.08 28.93 0.43
CA PHE A 98 28.99 28.04 0.86
C PHE A 98 27.64 28.49 0.30
N TYR A 99 27.29 29.78 0.44
CA TYR A 99 26.02 30.29 -0.08
C TYR A 99 25.95 30.27 -1.62
N ILE A 100 27.06 30.51 -2.32
CA ILE A 100 27.13 30.42 -3.78
C ILE A 100 26.88 28.98 -4.25
N ALA A 101 27.53 28.00 -3.61
CA ALA A 101 27.31 26.59 -3.90
C ALA A 101 25.86 26.16 -3.65
N GLN A 102 25.27 26.61 -2.54
CA GLN A 102 23.88 26.30 -2.22
C GLN A 102 22.89 26.93 -3.21
N ALA A 103 23.15 28.16 -3.64
CA ALA A 103 22.33 28.84 -4.65
C ALA A 103 22.44 28.17 -6.02
N ALA A 104 23.63 27.71 -6.41
CA ALA A 104 23.84 26.96 -7.65
C ALA A 104 23.10 25.62 -7.65
N GLU A 105 23.15 24.88 -6.54
CA GLU A 105 22.39 23.64 -6.36
C GLU A 105 20.89 23.89 -6.45
N ALA A 106 20.38 24.90 -5.73
CA ALA A 106 18.96 25.26 -5.76
C ALA A 106 18.50 25.65 -7.18
N HIS A 107 19.31 26.40 -7.92
CA HIS A 107 19.01 26.75 -9.32
C HIS A 107 18.96 25.52 -10.23
N CYS A 108 19.93 24.60 -10.09
CA CYS A 108 19.96 23.34 -10.83
C CYS A 108 18.71 22.50 -10.54
N LEU A 109 18.32 22.39 -9.27
CA LEU A 109 17.17 21.61 -8.84
C LEU A 109 15.89 22.11 -9.51
N ARG A 110 15.60 23.41 -9.43
CA ARG A 110 14.39 24.02 -10.03
C ARG A 110 14.31 23.81 -11.54
N LYS A 111 15.45 23.92 -12.23
CA LYS A 111 15.51 23.68 -13.69
C LYS A 111 15.31 22.21 -14.04
N CYS A 112 15.83 21.30 -13.22
CA CYS A 112 15.76 19.87 -13.46
C CYS A 112 14.38 19.29 -13.16
N THR A 113 13.76 19.67 -12.03
CA THR A 113 12.44 19.19 -11.62
C THR A 113 11.32 19.72 -12.51
N GLY A 114 11.53 20.90 -13.12
CA GLY A 114 10.60 21.45 -14.09
C GLY A 114 9.24 21.75 -13.46
N PRO A 115 8.10 21.31 -14.05
CA PRO A 115 6.80 21.61 -13.48
C PRO A 115 6.54 20.91 -12.13
N TRP A 116 7.26 19.82 -11.82
CA TRP A 116 7.19 19.14 -10.53
C TRP A 116 7.74 19.99 -9.37
N ASP A 117 8.53 21.04 -9.64
CA ASP A 117 9.00 22.00 -8.63
C ASP A 117 7.85 22.73 -7.92
N ARG A 118 6.71 22.90 -8.62
CA ARG A 118 5.54 23.62 -8.12
C ARG A 118 4.53 22.72 -7.40
N VAL A 119 4.69 21.40 -7.52
CA VAL A 119 3.79 20.43 -6.91
C VAL A 119 4.13 20.31 -5.44
N SER A 120 3.22 20.75 -4.58
CA SER A 120 3.30 20.59 -3.13
C SER A 120 2.36 19.46 -2.71
N ILE A 121 2.88 18.49 -1.96
CA ILE A 121 2.12 17.34 -1.47
C ILE A 121 2.11 17.41 0.06
N SER A 122 0.97 17.10 0.68
CA SER A 122 0.88 17.05 2.13
C SER A 122 1.76 15.94 2.73
N GLU A 123 2.27 16.18 3.94
CA GLU A 123 3.04 15.15 4.67
C GLU A 123 2.19 13.91 4.95
N ALA A 124 0.87 14.08 5.12
CA ALA A 124 -0.06 12.97 5.29
C ALA A 124 -0.06 12.05 4.07
N THR A 125 -0.25 12.60 2.87
CA THR A 125 -0.22 11.80 1.64
C THR A 125 1.16 11.22 1.37
N ILE A 126 2.24 11.96 1.64
CA ILE A 126 3.61 11.40 1.55
C ILE A 126 3.76 10.16 2.46
N ARG A 127 3.27 10.23 3.70
CA ARG A 127 3.28 9.10 4.63
C ARG A 127 2.44 7.94 4.10
N ASP A 128 1.22 8.20 3.64
CA ASP A 128 0.32 7.16 3.12
C ASP A 128 0.96 6.38 1.97
N PHE A 129 1.62 7.07 1.03
CA PHE A 129 2.34 6.41 -0.07
C PHE A 129 3.60 5.65 0.40
N ARG A 130 4.34 6.17 1.39
CA ARG A 130 5.48 5.45 1.99
C ARG A 130 5.05 4.17 2.69
N GLU A 131 3.91 4.21 3.37
CA GLU A 131 3.28 3.08 4.06
C GLU A 131 2.47 2.20 3.09
N ARG A 132 2.51 2.48 1.78
CA ARG A 132 1.82 1.72 0.73
C ARG A 132 0.30 1.65 0.92
N LEU A 133 -0.29 2.59 1.64
CA LEU A 133 -1.73 2.65 1.90
C LEU A 133 -2.59 2.66 0.62
N PRO A 134 -2.20 3.27 -0.52
CA PRO A 134 -2.94 3.13 -1.78
C PRO A 134 -3.19 1.67 -2.19
N TYR A 135 -2.27 0.75 -1.88
CA TYR A 135 -2.45 -0.67 -2.15
C TYR A 135 -3.47 -1.35 -1.24
N ASN A 136 -3.63 -0.86 -0.01
CA ASN A 136 -4.67 -1.34 0.89
C ASN A 136 -6.08 -0.97 0.40
N TYR A 137 -6.24 0.20 -0.23
CA TYR A 137 -7.50 0.52 -0.92
C TYR A 137 -7.65 -0.29 -2.21
N LEU A 138 -6.57 -0.43 -2.97
CA LEU A 138 -6.57 -1.09 -4.27
C LEU A 138 -6.94 -2.58 -4.17
N GLN A 139 -6.45 -3.31 -3.16
CA GLN A 139 -6.80 -4.72 -2.95
C GLN A 139 -8.31 -4.90 -2.75
N ARG A 140 -8.94 -4.01 -1.97
CA ARG A 140 -10.38 -4.07 -1.75
C ARG A 140 -11.16 -3.72 -3.01
N CYS A 141 -10.74 -2.68 -3.75
CA CYS A 141 -11.40 -2.32 -5.01
C CYS A 141 -11.32 -3.43 -6.08
N TYR A 142 -10.20 -4.16 -6.16
CA TYR A 142 -10.11 -5.33 -7.05
C TYR A 142 -11.00 -6.48 -6.60
N PHE A 143 -11.03 -6.76 -5.30
CA PHE A 143 -11.86 -7.82 -4.75
C PHE A 143 -13.36 -7.59 -5.04
N GLU A 144 -13.84 -6.36 -4.86
CA GLU A 144 -15.23 -5.99 -5.16
C GLU A 144 -15.58 -6.10 -6.65
N LEU A 145 -14.59 -6.02 -7.54
CA LEU A 145 -14.74 -6.27 -8.97
C LEU A 145 -14.59 -7.75 -9.35
N GLY A 146 -14.33 -8.64 -8.39
CA GLY A 146 -14.11 -10.06 -8.61
C GLY A 146 -12.71 -10.42 -9.13
N ASP A 147 -11.77 -9.47 -9.18
CA ASP A 147 -10.39 -9.74 -9.61
C ASP A 147 -9.52 -10.13 -8.40
N THR A 148 -9.70 -11.37 -7.94
CA THR A 148 -8.99 -11.92 -6.78
C THR A 148 -7.48 -12.02 -6.99
N LYS A 149 -7.02 -12.18 -8.24
CA LYS A 149 -5.58 -12.21 -8.59
C LYS A 149 -4.93 -10.84 -8.41
N ALA A 150 -5.57 -9.80 -8.93
CA ALA A 150 -5.09 -8.43 -8.73
C ALA A 150 -5.22 -7.99 -7.27
N ALA A 151 -6.28 -8.43 -6.58
CA ALA A 151 -6.47 -8.19 -5.14
C ALA A 151 -5.33 -8.81 -4.31
N ALA A 152 -4.98 -10.08 -4.56
CA ALA A 152 -3.85 -10.75 -3.92
C ALA A 152 -2.54 -10.00 -4.16
N THR A 153 -2.33 -9.54 -5.40
CA THR A 153 -1.13 -8.79 -5.81
C THR A 153 -1.01 -7.43 -5.10
N ALA A 154 -2.11 -6.68 -4.98
CA ALA A 154 -2.14 -5.44 -4.24
C ALA A 154 -1.95 -5.67 -2.72
N ALA A 155 -2.60 -6.68 -2.14
CA ALA A 155 -2.47 -7.04 -0.74
C ALA A 155 -1.02 -7.44 -0.39
N TYR A 156 -0.40 -8.27 -1.23
CA TYR A 156 1.02 -8.64 -1.10
C TYR A 156 1.92 -7.40 -1.13
N THR A 157 1.70 -6.49 -2.09
CA THR A 157 2.47 -5.25 -2.20
C THR A 157 2.35 -4.38 -0.95
N PHE A 158 1.16 -4.29 -0.35
CA PHE A 158 0.96 -3.58 0.92
C PHE A 158 1.74 -4.23 2.08
N LEU A 159 1.67 -5.56 2.21
CA LEU A 159 2.27 -6.31 3.31
C LEU A 159 3.80 -6.28 3.32
N GLU A 160 4.45 -6.05 2.18
CA GLU A 160 5.91 -5.86 2.13
C GLU A 160 6.39 -4.68 3.00
N SER A 161 5.57 -3.63 3.18
CA SER A 161 5.86 -2.53 4.11
C SER A 161 5.09 -2.61 5.42
N ASN A 162 4.11 -3.50 5.52
CA ASN A 162 3.20 -3.63 6.66
C ASN A 162 3.00 -5.11 7.08
N PRO A 163 4.07 -5.85 7.42
CA PRO A 163 4.00 -7.32 7.59
C PRO A 163 3.13 -7.77 8.77
N GLY A 164 2.91 -6.90 9.77
CA GLY A 164 2.10 -7.21 10.95
C GLY A 164 0.61 -6.91 10.79
N HIS A 165 0.14 -6.49 9.61
CA HIS A 165 -1.25 -6.10 9.43
C HIS A 165 -2.18 -7.31 9.27
N SER A 166 -2.62 -7.86 10.40
CA SER A 166 -3.42 -9.10 10.51
C SER A 166 -4.61 -9.18 9.56
N LEU A 167 -5.37 -8.10 9.39
CA LEU A 167 -6.54 -8.10 8.50
C LEU A 167 -6.16 -8.29 7.02
N VAL A 168 -5.12 -7.62 6.53
CA VAL A 168 -4.70 -7.73 5.13
C VAL A 168 -3.99 -9.07 4.88
N VAL A 169 -3.29 -9.58 5.90
CA VAL A 169 -2.78 -10.95 5.91
C VAL A 169 -3.91 -11.97 5.70
N PHE A 170 -5.01 -11.82 6.43
CA PHE A 170 -6.18 -12.67 6.26
C PHE A 170 -6.77 -12.53 4.85
N HIS A 171 -6.98 -11.30 4.37
CA HIS A 171 -7.48 -11.06 3.01
C HIS A 171 -6.60 -11.72 1.94
N LEU A 172 -5.27 -11.59 2.03
CA LEU A 172 -4.35 -12.22 1.09
C LEU A 172 -4.54 -13.75 1.06
N SER A 173 -4.70 -14.39 2.23
CA SER A 173 -4.96 -15.83 2.29
C SER A 173 -6.25 -16.23 1.58
N GLN A 174 -7.32 -15.44 1.75
CA GLN A 174 -8.60 -15.67 1.07
C GLN A 174 -8.46 -15.48 -0.46
N TYR A 175 -7.78 -14.42 -0.90
CA TYR A 175 -7.63 -14.12 -2.32
C TYR A 175 -6.81 -15.19 -3.05
N LEU A 176 -5.76 -15.73 -2.40
CA LEU A 176 -4.97 -16.82 -2.95
C LEU A 176 -5.78 -18.10 -3.10
N GLU A 177 -6.58 -18.45 -2.09
CA GLU A 177 -7.45 -19.62 -2.13
C GLU A 177 -8.50 -19.50 -3.24
N GLU A 178 -9.23 -18.39 -3.31
CA GLU A 178 -10.27 -18.16 -4.31
C GLU A 178 -9.73 -18.10 -5.74
N SER A 179 -8.51 -17.59 -5.92
CA SER A 179 -7.87 -17.50 -7.23
C SER A 179 -7.13 -18.78 -7.67
N GLY A 180 -6.98 -19.75 -6.77
CA GLY A 180 -6.14 -20.94 -6.97
C GLY A 180 -4.65 -20.63 -7.12
N LEU A 181 -4.21 -19.44 -6.68
CA LEU A 181 -2.81 -19.04 -6.71
C LEU A 181 -2.09 -19.49 -5.45
N SER A 182 -0.80 -19.77 -5.58
CA SER A 182 0.09 -19.87 -4.43
C SER A 182 0.78 -18.54 -4.17
N ASN A 183 1.35 -18.37 -2.98
CA ASN A 183 2.18 -17.22 -2.64
C ASN A 183 3.37 -17.01 -3.60
N ARG A 184 3.81 -18.03 -4.35
CA ARG A 184 4.92 -17.91 -5.32
C ARG A 184 4.50 -17.25 -6.63
N ASP A 185 3.19 -17.21 -6.89
CA ASP A 185 2.61 -16.69 -8.13
C ASP A 185 2.28 -15.19 -8.03
N VAL A 186 2.46 -14.60 -6.86
CA VAL A 186 2.18 -13.18 -6.59
C VAL A 186 3.48 -12.42 -6.45
N ALA A 187 3.58 -11.30 -7.17
CA ALA A 187 4.75 -10.42 -7.16
C ALA A 187 4.36 -8.99 -6.80
N SER A 188 5.29 -8.26 -6.19
CA SER A 188 5.08 -6.85 -5.83
C SER A 188 4.89 -5.96 -7.06
N LEU A 189 3.92 -5.04 -6.97
CA LEU A 189 3.70 -4.00 -7.97
C LEU A 189 4.72 -2.86 -7.91
N GLU A 190 5.58 -2.83 -6.89
CA GLU A 190 6.66 -1.85 -6.77
C GLU A 190 8.00 -2.35 -7.32
N ASN A 191 8.06 -3.59 -7.82
CA ASN A 191 9.25 -4.10 -8.52
C ASN A 191 9.34 -3.50 -9.92
N ASN A 192 9.86 -2.27 -9.99
CA ASN A 192 10.59 -1.77 -11.14
C ASN A 192 12.04 -1.54 -10.69
N GLU A 193 12.97 -2.01 -11.51
CA GLU A 193 14.43 -2.01 -11.36
C GLU A 193 14.97 -0.82 -10.53
N TYR A 194 15.76 -1.13 -9.48
CA TYR A 194 16.37 -0.22 -8.47
C TYR A 194 15.60 0.00 -7.16
N GLN A 195 15.25 -1.10 -6.48
CA GLN A 195 15.57 -1.20 -5.06
C GLN A 195 16.57 -2.36 -4.89
N PRO A 196 17.79 -2.13 -4.33
CA PRO A 196 18.52 -3.25 -3.75
C PRO A 196 17.56 -3.89 -2.73
N PRO A 197 17.49 -5.23 -2.62
CA PRO A 197 16.56 -5.89 -1.72
C PRO A 197 16.74 -5.32 -0.31
N ARG A 198 15.86 -4.41 0.08
CA ARG A 198 15.51 -4.19 1.49
C ARG A 198 14.49 -5.23 1.94
N PHE A 199 14.46 -6.37 1.25
CA PHE A 199 14.24 -7.65 1.89
C PHE A 199 15.38 -7.88 2.90
N CYS A 200 15.24 -7.32 4.11
CA CYS A 200 15.64 -8.08 5.27
C CYS A 200 14.85 -9.39 5.15
N PRO A 201 15.49 -10.56 5.04
CA PRO A 201 14.80 -11.76 4.62
C PRO A 201 13.69 -12.01 5.63
N ILE A 202 12.46 -12.10 5.14
CA ILE A 202 11.28 -12.50 5.91
C ILE A 202 11.62 -13.75 6.76
N VAL A 203 12.54 -14.61 6.30
CA VAL A 203 13.16 -15.73 7.03
C VAL A 203 13.65 -15.38 8.46
N GLY A 204 14.36 -14.26 8.65
CA GLY A 204 14.95 -13.91 9.95
C GLY A 204 13.95 -13.37 10.96
N GLU A 205 12.97 -12.58 10.50
CA GLU A 205 11.89 -12.07 11.35
C GLU A 205 10.78 -13.10 11.55
N LEU A 206 10.51 -13.97 10.55
CA LEU A 206 9.60 -15.10 10.70
C LEU A 206 10.13 -16.12 11.69
N GLN A 207 11.41 -16.45 11.65
CA GLN A 207 11.99 -17.34 12.65
C GLN A 207 11.78 -16.76 14.07
N LYS A 208 12.09 -15.47 14.27
CA LYS A 208 11.84 -14.81 15.56
C LYS A 208 10.36 -14.79 15.94
N ALA A 209 9.45 -14.58 14.99
CA ALA A 209 8.02 -14.57 15.21
C ALA A 209 7.49 -15.97 15.59
N CYS A 210 7.94 -17.02 14.90
CA CYS A 210 7.63 -18.41 15.24
C CYS A 210 8.15 -18.77 16.63
N GLU A 211 9.39 -18.40 16.95
CA GLU A 211 10.00 -18.67 18.24
C GLU A 211 9.34 -17.87 19.39
N ALA A 212 8.93 -16.63 19.13
CA ALA A 212 8.20 -15.80 20.09
C ALA A 212 6.78 -16.32 20.34
N THR A 213 6.08 -16.72 19.29
CA THR A 213 4.74 -17.32 19.38
C THR A 213 4.79 -18.58 20.24
N GLN A 214 5.81 -19.43 20.05
CA GLN A 214 5.96 -20.61 20.90
C GLN A 214 6.40 -20.30 22.33
N SER A 215 7.26 -19.29 22.54
CA SER A 215 7.54 -18.82 23.90
C SER A 215 6.28 -18.32 24.63
N TYR A 216 5.35 -17.69 23.93
CA TYR A 216 4.10 -17.20 24.51
C TYR A 216 3.15 -18.35 24.86
N LEU A 217 2.92 -19.29 23.94
CA LEU A 217 2.03 -20.44 24.15
C LEU A 217 2.52 -21.37 25.27
N LEU A 218 3.81 -21.37 25.60
CA LEU A 218 4.30 -22.03 26.83
C LEU A 218 3.79 -21.37 28.11
N LEU A 219 3.60 -20.06 28.11
CA LEU A 219 3.10 -19.31 29.28
C LEU A 219 1.57 -19.34 29.33
N LEU A 220 0.92 -19.31 28.16
CA LEU A 220 -0.53 -19.23 28.01
C LEU A 220 -1.00 -20.21 26.92
N PRO A 221 -1.16 -21.51 27.24
CA PRO A 221 -1.42 -22.55 26.25
C PRO A 221 -2.85 -22.54 25.68
N ASP A 222 -3.79 -21.86 26.33
CA ASP A 222 -5.19 -21.79 25.90
C ASP A 222 -5.53 -20.49 25.14
N ASP A 223 -4.53 -19.67 24.80
CA ASP A 223 -4.74 -18.41 24.08
C ASP A 223 -5.04 -18.67 22.58
N ALA A 224 -6.31 -18.54 22.22
CA ALA A 224 -6.80 -18.83 20.87
C ALA A 224 -6.20 -17.91 19.79
N ASP A 225 -5.93 -16.64 20.12
CA ASP A 225 -5.38 -15.67 19.18
C ASP A 225 -3.92 -16.02 18.84
N MET A 226 -3.18 -16.49 19.82
CA MET A 226 -1.78 -16.86 19.63
C MET A 226 -1.62 -18.21 18.92
N TRP A 227 -2.57 -19.14 19.10
CA TRP A 227 -2.69 -20.33 18.24
C TRP A 227 -3.03 -19.98 16.79
N TYR A 228 -3.91 -18.99 16.57
CA TYR A 228 -4.21 -18.48 15.22
C TYR A 228 -2.96 -17.89 14.56
N ASN A 229 -2.19 -17.08 15.30
CA ASN A 229 -0.91 -16.55 14.82
C ASN A 229 0.09 -17.65 14.47
N GLN A 230 0.18 -18.72 15.28
CA GLN A 230 1.03 -19.86 14.98
C GLN A 230 0.61 -20.56 13.68
N ALA A 231 -0.69 -20.86 13.54
CA ALA A 231 -1.24 -21.48 12.35
C ALA A 231 -1.04 -20.60 11.10
N PHE A 232 -1.07 -19.28 11.27
CA PHE A 232 -0.72 -18.34 10.21
C PHE A 232 0.74 -18.49 9.78
N TYR A 233 1.71 -18.39 10.70
CA TYR A 233 3.12 -18.51 10.35
C TYR A 233 3.44 -19.86 9.71
N ALA A 234 2.80 -20.94 10.16
CA ALA A 234 3.02 -22.30 9.64
C ALA A 234 2.57 -22.45 8.17
N ARG A 235 1.66 -21.61 7.69
CA ARG A 235 1.17 -21.61 6.30
C ARG A 235 2.02 -20.77 5.35
N LEU A 236 2.98 -19.99 5.87
CA LEU A 236 3.85 -19.18 5.02
C LEU A 236 4.90 -20.06 4.33
N PRO A 237 5.11 -19.94 3.00
CA PRO A 237 6.03 -20.81 2.25
C PRO A 237 7.50 -20.71 2.67
N SER A 238 7.86 -19.61 3.34
CA SER A 238 9.21 -19.34 3.83
C SER A 238 9.44 -19.83 5.26
N THR A 239 8.39 -20.30 5.95
CA THR A 239 8.48 -20.80 7.32
C THR A 239 8.95 -22.25 7.34
N GLN A 240 9.86 -22.57 8.25
CA GLN A 240 10.26 -23.94 8.53
C GLN A 240 9.64 -24.41 9.84
N ASP A 241 9.17 -25.66 9.87
CA ASP A 241 8.64 -26.28 11.09
C ASP A 241 9.64 -26.22 12.26
N SER A 242 10.95 -26.24 11.94
CA SER A 242 12.05 -26.14 12.90
C SER A 242 12.13 -24.81 13.66
N TRP A 243 11.35 -23.80 13.25
CA TRP A 243 11.30 -22.48 13.88
C TRP A 243 10.23 -22.37 14.98
N PHE A 244 9.28 -23.30 15.05
CA PHE A 244 8.28 -23.36 16.13
C PHE A 244 8.88 -24.00 17.38
N LYS A 245 9.83 -23.31 17.99
CA LYS A 245 10.46 -23.69 19.25
C LYS A 245 10.53 -22.48 20.16
N ALA A 246 10.27 -22.66 21.44
CA ALA A 246 10.43 -21.57 22.39
C ALA A 246 11.88 -21.09 22.43
N ARG A 247 12.07 -19.77 22.48
CA ARG A 247 13.39 -19.17 22.65
C ARG A 247 14.03 -19.71 23.92
N LYS A 248 15.33 -20.05 23.84
CA LYS A 248 16.12 -20.33 25.05
C LYS A 248 16.17 -19.05 25.86
N VAL A 249 15.38 -19.00 26.93
CA VAL A 249 15.52 -17.97 27.95
C VAL A 249 16.95 -18.09 28.49
N ARG A 250 17.72 -17.00 28.45
CA ARG A 250 19.00 -16.95 29.16
C ARG A 250 18.64 -17.18 30.62
N GLN A 251 18.98 -18.34 31.18
CA GLN A 251 18.78 -18.69 32.59
C GLN A 251 19.53 -17.68 33.47
N GLN A 252 18.94 -16.51 33.70
CA GLN A 252 19.51 -15.55 34.62
C GLN A 252 18.50 -14.89 35.56
N ASN A 253 17.18 -14.98 35.38
CA ASN A 253 16.25 -14.43 36.38
C ASN A 253 14.87 -15.10 36.34
N LEU A 254 14.76 -16.35 36.81
CA LEU A 254 13.47 -16.99 37.08
C LEU A 254 13.38 -17.52 38.53
N THR A 255 14.16 -16.91 39.43
CA THR A 255 14.22 -17.26 40.86
C THR A 255 13.71 -16.14 41.79
N LEU A 256 12.88 -15.21 41.29
CA LEU A 256 12.36 -14.10 42.11
C LEU A 256 10.84 -13.87 42.01
N LEU A 257 10.06 -14.88 41.59
CA LEU A 257 8.60 -14.84 41.70
C LEU A 257 8.02 -16.18 42.18
N ILE A 258 8.52 -16.65 43.34
CA ILE A 258 7.77 -17.48 44.30
C ILE A 258 8.05 -16.91 45.68
#